data_AF-A0A914X3R7-F1
#
_entry.id   AF-A0A914X3R7-F1
#
_cell.length_a   1.000
_cell.length_b   1.000
_cell.length_c   1.000
_cell.angle_alpha   90.00
_cell.angle_beta   90.00
_cell.angle_gamma   90.00
#
_symmetry.space_group_name_H-M   'P 1'
#
loop_
_entity.id
_entity.type
_entity.pdbx_description
1 polymer ?
#
loop_
_entity_poly.entity_id
_entity_poly.type
_entity_poly.pdbx_seq_one_letter_code
_entity_poly.pdbx_strand_id
1 'polypeptide(L)'
;MAKEYQFNWRTKVPEALLKGAYFDRYEDESTCLELNCLFKVDDLGFYFYYLCEGRDAQVLDLVHVWEARPAGLPKDGRVLFELEQRGQRETLEERTIWITYGQDLVIVSSFYIVAQDVEIARAWRNGINEVLKNTRVGHVCPTTCLMKHWRYLCLSVNDRRKIPIKAITKTFGGGKPEKMVQKCLSDLGLAGDKEREELDPELFTFEKFLRLYHKICPRTDVQELFVKLSGQKEYLTKERLINFLNEEQRDPRLNEILFPFFDSNRVQQLIAKYETDENYIANGKMSGDAFLRFLMSDENAPVFLDRIEQYQDMDQPLCHYYINSSHNTYLIGRQYGGRSSTEIYRQVLLSGCRCIELDCWDGTGENKGEPIITHGKAMCTDVFFK
;
A
#
# COMPACT_ATOMS: atom_id res chain seq x y z
N MET A 1 30.21 11.67 -12.89
CA MET A 1 28.88 12.29 -12.75
C MET A 1 28.01 11.31 -11.99
N ALA A 2 27.55 11.67 -10.79
CA ALA A 2 26.60 10.84 -10.06
C ALA A 2 25.35 10.68 -10.93
N LYS A 3 25.01 9.42 -11.25
CA LYS A 3 23.83 9.08 -12.05
C LYS A 3 22.59 9.54 -11.28
N GLU A 4 21.64 10.17 -11.96
CA GLU A 4 20.34 10.52 -11.37
C GLU A 4 19.70 9.25 -10.79
N TYR A 5 19.43 9.24 -9.48
CA TYR A 5 18.74 8.14 -8.84
C TYR A 5 17.26 8.19 -9.26
N GLN A 6 16.86 7.26 -10.13
CA GLN A 6 15.47 7.12 -10.52
C GLN A 6 14.78 6.17 -9.54
N PHE A 7 14.00 6.75 -8.64
CA PHE A 7 13.16 5.97 -7.74
C PHE A 7 12.07 5.26 -8.54
N ASN A 8 12.25 3.96 -8.77
CA ASN A 8 11.23 3.12 -9.37
C ASN A 8 10.55 2.29 -8.29
N TRP A 9 9.44 2.80 -7.77
CA TRP A 9 8.60 2.07 -6.83
C TRP A 9 7.75 0.99 -7.49
N ARG A 10 7.64 0.96 -8.83
CA ARG A 10 6.77 0.01 -9.52
C ARG A 10 7.46 -1.35 -9.61
N THR A 11 6.75 -2.38 -9.16
CA THR A 11 7.11 -3.77 -9.41
C THR A 11 6.18 -4.34 -10.46
N LYS A 12 6.70 -5.17 -11.36
CA LYS A 12 5.89 -5.83 -12.38
C LYS A 12 4.93 -6.79 -11.68
N VAL A 13 3.64 -6.47 -11.70
CA VAL A 13 2.60 -7.37 -11.22
C VAL A 13 2.57 -8.61 -12.13
N PRO A 14 2.62 -9.84 -11.58
CA PRO A 14 2.54 -11.06 -12.38
C PRO A 14 1.27 -11.10 -13.25
N GLU A 15 1.42 -11.58 -14.49
CA GLU A 15 0.33 -11.57 -15.48
C GLU A 15 -0.91 -12.34 -15.01
N ALA A 16 -0.72 -13.42 -14.24
CA ALA A 16 -1.80 -14.19 -13.65
C ALA A 16 -2.70 -13.34 -12.73
N LEU A 17 -2.11 -12.44 -11.93
CA LEU A 17 -2.86 -11.56 -11.03
C LEU A 17 -3.58 -10.43 -11.77
N LEU A 18 -2.97 -9.93 -12.86
CA LEU A 18 -3.54 -8.87 -13.70
C LEU A 18 -4.75 -9.36 -14.51
N LYS A 19 -4.63 -10.55 -15.11
CA LYS A 19 -5.74 -11.18 -15.82
C LYS A 19 -6.88 -11.50 -14.86
N GLY A 20 -6.52 -11.98 -13.67
CA GLY A 20 -7.47 -12.45 -12.68
C GLY A 20 -7.76 -13.94 -12.82
N ALA A 21 -8.31 -14.51 -11.76
CA ALA A 21 -8.83 -15.86 -11.76
C ALA A 21 -10.04 -15.95 -10.81
N TYR A 22 -10.87 -16.97 -11.03
CA TYR A 22 -12.04 -17.22 -10.22
C TYR A 22 -11.68 -18.11 -9.04
N PHE A 23 -12.13 -17.72 -7.85
CA PHE A 23 -11.94 -18.47 -6.61
C PHE A 23 -13.25 -18.53 -5.83
N ASP A 24 -13.41 -19.57 -5.02
CA ASP A 24 -14.38 -19.58 -3.93
C ASP A 24 -13.70 -19.00 -2.68
N ARG A 25 -14.33 -18.06 -1.97
CA ARG A 25 -13.79 -17.40 -0.78
C ARG A 25 -14.55 -17.83 0.47
N TYR A 26 -13.84 -18.11 1.55
CA TYR A 26 -14.46 -18.37 2.86
C TYR A 26 -13.68 -17.74 4.03
N GLU A 27 -14.32 -17.71 5.19
CA GLU A 27 -13.73 -17.35 6.47
C GLU A 27 -13.85 -18.52 7.44
N ASP A 28 -12.77 -18.87 8.12
CA ASP A 28 -12.67 -20.12 8.88
C ASP A 28 -13.38 -20.08 10.25
N GLU A 29 -13.75 -18.88 10.72
CA GLU A 29 -14.49 -18.66 11.97
C GLU A 29 -15.97 -18.32 11.73
N SER A 30 -16.45 -18.43 10.49
CA SER A 30 -17.83 -18.12 10.14
C SER A 30 -18.38 -19.10 9.09
N THR A 31 -19.67 -18.97 8.79
CA THR A 31 -20.32 -19.71 7.70
C THR A 31 -20.27 -18.94 6.38
N CYS A 32 -19.42 -17.90 6.29
CA CYS A 32 -19.26 -17.08 5.11
C CYS A 32 -18.59 -17.88 3.99
N LEU A 33 -19.33 -18.07 2.89
CA LEU A 33 -18.85 -18.68 1.67
C LEU A 33 -19.36 -17.88 0.48
N GLU A 34 -18.43 -17.32 -0.29
CA GLU A 34 -18.71 -16.56 -1.52
C GLU A 34 -18.15 -17.35 -2.69
N LEU A 35 -19.03 -17.81 -3.58
CA LEU A 35 -18.65 -18.69 -4.67
C LEU A 35 -18.33 -17.90 -5.94
N ASN A 36 -17.40 -18.41 -6.73
CA ASN A 36 -17.08 -17.92 -8.07
C ASN A 36 -16.76 -16.41 -8.13
N CYS A 37 -15.96 -15.93 -7.17
CA CYS A 37 -15.50 -14.56 -7.11
C CYS A 37 -14.32 -14.34 -8.07
N LEU A 38 -14.37 -13.30 -8.88
CA LEU A 38 -13.24 -12.90 -9.73
C LEU A 38 -12.26 -12.08 -8.90
N PHE A 39 -11.09 -12.64 -8.61
CA PHE A 39 -10.00 -11.96 -7.91
C PHE A 39 -9.01 -11.36 -8.90
N LYS A 40 -8.47 -10.18 -8.57
CA LYS A 40 -7.50 -9.43 -9.38
C LYS A 40 -6.56 -8.61 -8.50
N VAL A 41 -5.37 -8.31 -9.03
CA VAL A 41 -4.50 -7.23 -8.53
C VAL A 41 -4.46 -6.13 -9.57
N ASP A 42 -4.51 -4.87 -9.14
CA ASP A 42 -4.45 -3.75 -10.09
C ASP A 42 -3.07 -3.62 -10.74
N ASP A 43 -3.00 -2.90 -11.86
CA ASP A 43 -1.81 -2.75 -12.69
C ASP A 43 -0.64 -2.05 -11.99
N LEU A 44 -0.91 -1.31 -10.91
CA LEU A 44 0.10 -0.64 -10.10
C LEU A 44 0.51 -1.44 -8.86
N GLY A 45 -0.15 -2.56 -8.56
CA GLY A 45 0.14 -3.41 -7.41
C GLY A 45 -0.19 -2.75 -6.07
N PHE A 46 -1.18 -1.85 -6.04
CA PHE A 46 -1.65 -1.21 -4.81
C PHE A 46 -2.70 -2.04 -4.07
N TYR A 47 -3.59 -2.68 -4.81
CA TYR A 47 -4.77 -3.34 -4.28
C TYR A 47 -4.95 -4.73 -4.85
N PHE A 48 -5.29 -5.63 -3.95
CA PHE A 48 -5.95 -6.88 -4.22
C PHE A 48 -7.46 -6.63 -4.11
N TYR A 49 -8.24 -7.00 -5.12
CA TYR A 49 -9.67 -6.78 -5.10
C TYR A 49 -10.42 -7.96 -5.71
N TYR A 50 -11.69 -8.11 -5.33
CA TYR A 50 -12.53 -9.14 -5.90
C TYR A 50 -13.96 -8.72 -6.14
N LEU A 51 -14.55 -9.37 -7.14
CA LEU A 51 -15.90 -9.13 -7.61
C LEU A 51 -16.72 -10.39 -7.43
N CYS A 52 -17.75 -10.32 -6.58
CA CYS A 52 -18.76 -11.35 -6.44
C CYS A 52 -20.05 -10.89 -7.14
N GLU A 53 -20.83 -11.82 -7.68
CA GLU A 53 -22.14 -11.52 -8.25
C GLU A 53 -23.11 -11.02 -7.16
N GLY A 54 -23.87 -9.97 -7.47
CA GLY A 54 -24.84 -9.37 -6.55
C GLY A 54 -24.21 -8.67 -5.33
N ARG A 55 -22.89 -8.41 -5.33
CA ARG A 55 -22.19 -7.71 -4.24
C ARG A 55 -21.30 -6.60 -4.76
N ASP A 56 -21.11 -5.61 -3.90
CA ASP A 56 -20.11 -4.57 -4.06
C ASP A 56 -18.71 -5.17 -4.07
N ALA A 57 -17.82 -4.56 -4.86
CA ALA A 57 -16.42 -4.95 -4.92
C ALA A 57 -15.76 -4.80 -3.55
N GLN A 58 -14.94 -5.79 -3.20
CA GLN A 58 -14.12 -5.74 -2.00
C GLN A 58 -12.68 -5.40 -2.40
N VAL A 59 -12.11 -4.40 -1.75
CA VAL A 59 -10.79 -3.86 -2.08
C VAL A 59 -9.91 -3.91 -0.84
N LEU A 60 -8.78 -4.60 -0.95
CA LEU A 60 -7.79 -4.77 0.09
C LEU A 60 -6.47 -4.13 -0.34
N ASP A 61 -5.99 -3.19 0.46
CA ASP A 61 -4.69 -2.55 0.25
C ASP A 61 -3.57 -3.55 0.55
N LEU A 62 -2.75 -3.82 -0.45
CA LEU A 62 -1.66 -4.79 -0.37
C LEU A 62 -0.60 -4.41 0.67
N VAL A 63 -0.50 -3.14 1.06
CA VAL A 63 0.39 -2.70 2.15
C VAL A 63 0.00 -3.34 3.49
N HIS A 64 -1.26 -3.72 3.67
CA HIS A 64 -1.74 -4.39 4.88
C HIS A 64 -1.69 -5.92 4.77
N VAL A 65 -1.40 -6.48 3.60
CA VAL A 65 -1.30 -7.93 3.41
C VAL A 65 0.09 -8.37 3.81
N TRP A 66 0.18 -9.38 4.67
CA TRP A 66 1.47 -9.87 5.16
C TRP A 66 1.99 -11.06 4.38
N GLU A 67 1.11 -12.00 4.06
CA GLU A 67 1.50 -13.24 3.40
C GLU A 67 0.29 -13.93 2.75
N ALA A 68 0.55 -14.62 1.64
CA ALA A 68 -0.31 -15.67 1.10
C ALA A 68 0.35 -17.03 1.32
N ARG A 69 -0.31 -17.97 1.98
CA ARG A 69 0.28 -19.28 2.37
C ARG A 69 -0.68 -20.45 2.11
N PRO A 70 -0.19 -21.71 2.13
CA PRO A 70 -1.08 -22.87 2.11
C PRO A 70 -1.99 -22.88 3.35
N ALA A 71 -3.18 -23.46 3.21
CA ALA A 71 -4.11 -23.65 4.32
C ALA A 71 -4.37 -25.14 4.57
N GLY A 72 -4.86 -25.46 5.76
CA GLY A 72 -5.54 -26.74 6.01
C GLY A 72 -6.98 -26.71 5.50
N LEU A 73 -7.73 -27.75 5.85
CA LEU A 73 -9.17 -27.83 5.55
C LEU A 73 -9.96 -26.76 6.31
N PRO A 74 -11.07 -26.25 5.74
CA PRO A 74 -12.03 -25.44 6.46
C PRO A 74 -12.50 -26.11 7.76
N LYS A 75 -12.59 -25.35 8.85
CA LYS A 75 -13.11 -25.84 10.14
C LYS A 75 -14.61 -26.09 10.12
N ASP A 76 -15.37 -25.28 9.37
CA ASP A 76 -16.82 -25.45 9.24
C ASP A 76 -17.15 -26.59 8.28
N GLY A 77 -17.85 -27.61 8.78
CA GLY A 77 -18.17 -28.81 8.00
C GLY A 77 -19.12 -28.56 6.82
N ARG A 78 -19.93 -27.49 6.82
CA ARG A 78 -20.80 -27.16 5.68
C ARG A 78 -20.00 -26.51 4.57
N VAL A 79 -19.11 -25.59 4.94
CA VAL A 79 -18.17 -24.96 3.99
C VAL A 79 -17.27 -26.03 3.35
N LEU A 80 -16.72 -26.94 4.16
CA LEU A 80 -15.93 -28.06 3.68
C LEU A 80 -16.71 -28.93 2.67
N PHE A 81 -17.92 -29.38 3.05
CA PHE A 81 -18.75 -30.23 2.20
C PHE A 81 -19.12 -29.59 0.86
N GLU A 82 -19.38 -28.28 0.84
CA GLU A 82 -19.68 -27.54 -0.39
C GLU A 82 -18.43 -27.41 -1.29
N LEU A 83 -17.26 -27.13 -0.70
CA LEU A 83 -16.01 -26.97 -1.44
C LEU A 83 -15.47 -28.30 -1.98
N GLU A 84 -15.65 -29.41 -1.26
CA GLU A 84 -15.25 -30.75 -1.72
C GLU A 84 -16.01 -31.21 -2.97
N GLN A 85 -17.23 -30.71 -3.18
CA GLN A 85 -18.01 -30.99 -4.39
C GLN A 85 -17.54 -30.17 -5.60
N ARG A 86 -16.55 -29.28 -5.42
CA ARG A 86 -16.16 -28.26 -6.40
C ARG A 86 -14.69 -28.40 -6.79
N GLY A 87 -14.43 -28.22 -8.08
CA GLY A 87 -13.09 -28.21 -8.67
C GLY A 87 -12.57 -29.59 -9.09
N GLN A 88 -11.27 -29.66 -9.37
CA GLN A 88 -10.64 -30.89 -9.87
C GLN A 88 -10.43 -31.94 -8.77
N ARG A 89 -10.01 -33.15 -9.15
CA ARG A 89 -9.76 -34.30 -8.24
C ARG A 89 -8.61 -34.10 -7.24
N GLU A 90 -7.95 -32.95 -7.28
CA GLU A 90 -6.86 -32.57 -6.39
C GLU A 90 -7.39 -32.23 -4.99
N THR A 91 -6.54 -32.34 -3.98
CA THR A 91 -6.95 -32.09 -2.59
C THR A 91 -7.35 -30.62 -2.40
N LEU A 92 -8.29 -30.37 -1.48
CA LEU A 92 -8.76 -29.02 -1.20
C LEU A 92 -7.63 -28.16 -0.62
N GLU A 93 -6.77 -28.74 0.22
CA GLU A 93 -5.64 -28.07 0.84
C GLU A 93 -4.63 -27.54 -0.19
N GLU A 94 -4.32 -28.32 -1.23
CA GLU A 94 -3.37 -27.90 -2.27
C GLU A 94 -3.90 -26.72 -3.12
N ARG A 95 -5.22 -26.59 -3.21
CA ARG A 95 -5.90 -25.52 -3.94
C ARG A 95 -6.22 -24.29 -3.08
N THR A 96 -6.05 -24.38 -1.76
CA THR A 96 -6.43 -23.31 -0.84
C THR A 96 -5.26 -22.38 -0.53
N ILE A 97 -5.52 -21.07 -0.64
CA ILE A 97 -4.61 -20.00 -0.25
C ILE A 97 -5.20 -19.29 0.96
N TRP A 98 -4.45 -19.25 2.05
CA TRP A 98 -4.73 -18.45 3.23
C TRP A 98 -4.05 -17.08 3.11
N ILE A 99 -4.84 -16.01 3.13
CA ILE A 99 -4.34 -14.63 3.08
C ILE A 99 -4.49 -14.01 4.47
N THR A 100 -3.38 -13.55 5.03
CA THR A 100 -3.34 -12.82 6.32
C THR A 100 -3.04 -11.36 6.09
N TYR A 101 -3.76 -10.48 6.79
CA TYR A 101 -3.61 -9.04 6.67
C TYR A 101 -3.96 -8.33 7.99
N GLY A 102 -3.43 -7.12 8.18
CA GLY A 102 -3.71 -6.31 9.36
C GLY A 102 -3.00 -4.97 9.33
N GLN A 103 -3.45 -4.05 10.18
CA GLN A 103 -2.85 -2.72 10.33
C GLN A 103 -1.73 -2.69 11.39
N ASP A 104 -1.72 -3.67 12.29
CA ASP A 104 -0.73 -3.85 13.35
C ASP A 104 -0.39 -5.33 13.52
N LEU A 105 0.73 -5.63 14.18
CA LEU A 105 1.26 -6.99 14.31
C LEU A 105 0.38 -7.94 15.16
N VAL A 106 -0.61 -7.41 15.88
CA VAL A 106 -1.40 -8.16 16.86
C VAL A 106 -2.77 -8.54 16.31
N ILE A 107 -3.45 -7.60 15.65
CA ILE A 107 -4.79 -7.79 15.10
C ILE A 107 -4.67 -8.37 13.70
N VAL A 108 -4.55 -9.69 13.65
CA VAL A 108 -4.51 -10.48 12.41
C VAL A 108 -5.92 -10.74 11.92
N SER A 109 -6.24 -10.27 10.72
CA SER A 109 -7.41 -10.70 9.96
C SER A 109 -7.00 -11.72 8.90
N SER A 110 -7.92 -12.59 8.52
CA SER A 110 -7.65 -13.53 7.44
C SER A 110 -8.91 -13.97 6.69
N PHE A 111 -8.70 -14.37 5.44
CA PHE A 111 -9.68 -15.09 4.64
C PHE A 111 -8.94 -16.10 3.76
N TYR A 112 -9.72 -17.01 3.21
CA TYR A 112 -9.21 -18.13 2.43
C TYR A 112 -9.84 -18.08 1.04
N ILE A 113 -9.04 -18.39 0.02
CA ILE A 113 -9.51 -18.51 -1.35
C ILE A 113 -9.13 -19.87 -1.92
N VAL A 114 -10.05 -20.52 -2.59
CA VAL A 114 -9.91 -21.85 -3.16
C VAL A 114 -9.86 -21.74 -4.68
N ALA A 115 -8.73 -22.15 -5.25
CA ALA A 115 -8.52 -22.12 -6.69
C ALA A 115 -9.24 -23.28 -7.40
N GLN A 116 -9.42 -23.13 -8.72
CA GLN A 116 -9.96 -24.19 -9.57
C GLN A 116 -9.01 -25.40 -9.66
N ASP A 117 -7.70 -25.15 -9.65
CA ASP A 117 -6.63 -26.16 -9.69
C ASP A 117 -5.39 -25.70 -8.90
N VAL A 118 -4.47 -26.64 -8.66
CA VAL A 118 -3.26 -26.42 -7.85
C VAL A 118 -2.27 -25.47 -8.54
N GLU A 119 -2.24 -25.42 -9.87
CA GLU A 119 -1.32 -24.53 -10.59
C GLU A 119 -1.72 -23.07 -10.44
N ILE A 120 -3.02 -22.76 -10.51
CA ILE A 120 -3.57 -21.44 -10.19
C ILE A 120 -3.25 -21.09 -8.75
N ALA A 121 -3.50 -22.00 -7.79
CA ALA A 121 -3.23 -21.75 -6.38
C ALA A 121 -1.75 -21.40 -6.13
N ARG A 122 -0.83 -22.17 -6.72
CA ARG A 122 0.61 -21.95 -6.62
C ARG A 122 1.04 -20.64 -7.28
N ALA A 123 0.56 -20.37 -8.50
CA ALA A 123 0.89 -19.16 -9.23
C ALA A 123 0.40 -17.90 -8.50
N TRP A 124 -0.81 -17.94 -7.93
CA TRP A 124 -1.37 -16.82 -7.17
C TRP A 124 -0.68 -16.60 -5.84
N ARG A 125 -0.44 -17.67 -5.07
CA ARG A 125 0.29 -17.58 -3.80
C ARG A 125 1.68 -16.98 -3.99
N ASN A 126 2.44 -17.51 -4.94
CA ASN A 126 3.77 -17.00 -5.24
C ASN A 126 3.69 -15.57 -5.78
N GLY A 127 2.75 -15.30 -6.69
CA GLY A 127 2.58 -13.98 -7.29
C GLY A 127 2.26 -12.89 -6.27
N ILE A 128 1.33 -13.16 -5.33
CA ILE A 128 1.00 -12.22 -4.25
C ILE A 128 2.27 -11.93 -3.44
N ASN A 129 2.96 -12.97 -2.96
CA ASN A 129 4.16 -12.80 -2.15
C ASN A 129 5.30 -12.08 -2.91
N GLU A 130 5.42 -12.22 -4.24
CA GLU A 130 6.36 -11.41 -5.03
C GLU A 130 5.99 -9.92 -5.03
N VAL A 131 4.70 -9.59 -5.09
CA VAL A 131 4.25 -8.17 -5.01
C VAL A 131 4.52 -7.60 -3.62
N LEU A 132 4.30 -8.39 -2.55
CA LEU A 132 4.52 -7.96 -1.17
C LEU A 132 5.99 -7.65 -0.83
N LYS A 133 6.95 -8.19 -1.59
CA LYS A 133 8.38 -7.84 -1.44
C LYS A 133 8.68 -6.38 -1.79
N ASN A 134 7.77 -5.69 -2.47
CA ASN A 134 7.97 -4.31 -2.89
C ASN A 134 7.77 -3.31 -1.74
N THR A 135 8.80 -3.12 -0.94
CA THR A 135 8.80 -2.17 0.18
C THR A 135 8.81 -0.71 -0.26
N ARG A 136 9.20 -0.42 -1.50
CA ARG A 136 9.30 0.95 -2.05
C ARG A 136 7.94 1.66 -2.12
N VAL A 137 6.84 0.91 -2.25
CA VAL A 137 5.47 1.47 -2.28
C VAL A 137 5.15 2.25 -1.00
N GLY A 138 5.78 1.91 0.12
CA GLY A 138 5.61 2.65 1.39
C GLY A 138 6.23 4.05 1.39
N HIS A 139 7.04 4.40 0.39
CA HIS A 139 7.82 5.64 0.34
C HIS A 139 7.48 6.52 -0.88
N VAL A 140 6.35 6.26 -1.54
CA VAL A 140 5.94 7.01 -2.73
C VAL A 140 5.56 8.46 -2.42
N CYS A 141 5.79 9.36 -3.38
CA CYS A 141 5.46 10.77 -3.25
C CYS A 141 3.94 11.05 -3.08
N PRO A 142 3.57 12.26 -2.62
CA PRO A 142 2.17 12.67 -2.45
C PRO A 142 1.31 12.49 -3.70
N THR A 143 1.83 12.77 -4.90
CA THR A 143 1.08 12.56 -6.15
C THR A 143 0.74 11.09 -6.37
N THR A 144 1.66 10.18 -6.04
CA THR A 144 1.42 8.74 -6.14
C THR A 144 0.46 8.25 -5.05
N CYS A 145 0.49 8.82 -3.83
CA CYS A 145 -0.53 8.57 -2.81
C CYS A 145 -1.92 8.97 -3.30
N LEU A 146 -2.05 10.12 -3.98
CA LEU A 146 -3.30 10.55 -4.61
C LEU A 146 -3.74 9.59 -5.71
N MET A 147 -2.80 9.08 -6.53
CA MET A 147 -3.08 8.05 -7.54
C MET A 147 -3.58 6.76 -6.90
N LYS A 148 -2.96 6.33 -5.81
CA LYS A 148 -3.36 5.16 -5.02
C LYS A 148 -4.78 5.35 -4.48
N HIS A 149 -5.13 6.52 -3.94
CA HIS A 149 -6.49 6.80 -3.48
C HIS A 149 -7.52 6.84 -4.61
N TRP A 150 -7.18 7.48 -5.73
CA TRP A 150 -8.01 7.47 -6.93
C TRP A 150 -8.29 6.04 -7.41
N ARG A 151 -7.26 5.19 -7.45
CA ARG A 151 -7.39 3.79 -7.85
C ARG A 151 -8.34 3.03 -6.91
N TYR A 152 -8.25 3.26 -5.61
CA TYR A 152 -9.19 2.70 -4.63
C TYR A 152 -10.64 3.06 -4.96
N LEU A 153 -10.93 4.33 -5.26
CA LEU A 153 -12.27 4.77 -5.64
C LEU A 153 -12.75 4.07 -6.92
N CYS A 154 -11.86 3.91 -7.92
CA CYS A 154 -12.19 3.22 -9.17
C CYS A 154 -12.45 1.72 -9.00
N LEU A 155 -11.83 1.08 -8.01
CA LEU A 155 -12.02 -0.34 -7.70
C LEU A 155 -13.20 -0.58 -6.75
N SER A 156 -13.59 0.41 -5.95
CA SER A 156 -14.70 0.36 -4.98
C SER A 156 -16.06 0.54 -5.67
N VAL A 157 -16.36 -0.35 -6.63
CA VAL A 157 -17.60 -0.33 -7.39
C VAL A 157 -18.72 -1.12 -6.72
N ASN A 158 -19.97 -0.73 -6.97
CA ASN A 158 -21.14 -1.48 -6.52
C ASN A 158 -21.37 -2.79 -7.31
N ASP A 159 -22.45 -3.49 -6.99
CA ASP A 159 -22.96 -4.66 -7.73
C ASP A 159 -23.19 -4.40 -9.25
N ARG A 160 -23.54 -3.17 -9.63
CA ARG A 160 -23.66 -2.69 -11.02
C ARG A 160 -22.35 -2.30 -11.70
N ARG A 161 -21.21 -2.48 -11.01
CA ARG A 161 -19.85 -2.12 -11.46
C ARG A 161 -19.67 -0.62 -11.75
N LYS A 162 -20.38 0.23 -11.01
CA LYS A 162 -20.25 1.69 -11.04
C LYS A 162 -19.66 2.21 -9.72
N ILE A 163 -18.96 3.34 -9.77
CA ILE A 163 -18.45 4.03 -8.58
C ILE A 163 -19.62 4.80 -7.93
N PRO A 164 -19.95 4.54 -6.66
CA PRO A 164 -20.93 5.37 -5.94
C PRO A 164 -20.38 6.79 -5.75
N ILE A 165 -21.10 7.82 -6.19
CA ILE A 165 -20.69 9.24 -6.00
C ILE A 165 -20.50 9.57 -4.52
N LYS A 166 -21.30 8.93 -3.65
CA LYS A 166 -21.18 9.07 -2.19
C LYS A 166 -19.81 8.64 -1.65
N ALA A 167 -19.15 7.66 -2.29
CA ALA A 167 -17.79 7.26 -1.91
C ALA A 167 -16.78 8.37 -2.23
N ILE A 168 -16.97 9.07 -3.36
CA ILE A 168 -16.16 10.21 -3.75
C ILE A 168 -16.44 11.41 -2.83
N THR A 169 -17.70 11.72 -2.52
CA THR A 169 -18.03 12.85 -1.63
C THR A 169 -17.48 12.64 -0.21
N LYS A 170 -17.58 11.41 0.32
CA LYS A 170 -17.02 11.05 1.63
C LYS A 170 -15.51 11.25 1.73
N THR A 171 -14.77 11.08 0.63
CA THR A 171 -13.32 11.36 0.57
C THR A 171 -12.98 12.79 1.02
N PHE A 172 -13.84 13.75 0.71
CA PHE A 172 -13.63 15.18 1.01
C PHE A 172 -14.45 15.69 2.22
N GLY A 173 -15.20 14.79 2.87
CA GLY A 173 -16.16 15.14 3.93
C GLY A 173 -15.54 15.73 5.20
N GLY A 174 -14.24 15.55 5.41
CA GLY A 174 -13.52 16.10 6.58
C GLY A 174 -13.29 17.61 6.53
N GLY A 175 -13.47 18.27 5.38
CA GLY A 175 -13.13 19.69 5.23
C GLY A 175 -14.06 20.53 4.35
N LYS A 176 -14.97 19.92 3.58
CA LYS A 176 -15.88 20.65 2.69
C LYS A 176 -17.30 20.06 2.72
N PRO A 177 -18.35 20.91 2.57
CA PRO A 177 -19.73 20.43 2.47
C PRO A 177 -19.93 19.52 1.24
N GLU A 178 -20.71 18.45 1.39
CA GLU A 178 -20.99 17.50 0.30
C GLU A 178 -21.55 18.17 -0.97
N LYS A 179 -22.44 19.16 -0.81
CA LYS A 179 -23.00 19.94 -1.93
C LYS A 179 -21.91 20.66 -2.75
N MET A 180 -20.84 21.12 -2.12
CA MET A 180 -19.72 21.76 -2.82
C MET A 180 -18.94 20.73 -3.64
N VAL A 181 -18.72 19.53 -3.09
CA VAL A 181 -18.03 18.43 -3.77
C VAL A 181 -18.83 17.99 -4.99
N GLN A 182 -20.16 17.80 -4.84
CA GLN A 182 -21.05 17.46 -5.94
C GLN A 182 -21.04 18.52 -7.04
N LYS A 183 -21.10 19.81 -6.69
CA LYS A 183 -20.96 20.90 -7.68
C LYS A 183 -19.64 20.80 -8.44
N CYS A 184 -18.52 20.55 -7.75
CA CYS A 184 -17.22 20.40 -8.40
C CYS A 184 -17.16 19.18 -9.34
N LEU A 185 -17.83 18.08 -8.98
CA LEU A 185 -17.99 16.91 -9.85
C LEU A 185 -18.81 17.25 -11.10
N SER A 186 -19.89 18.03 -10.95
CA SER A 186 -20.70 18.49 -12.09
C SER A 186 -19.93 19.40 -13.02
N ASP A 187 -19.17 20.36 -12.48
CA ASP A 187 -18.33 21.26 -13.28
C ASP A 187 -17.26 20.51 -14.10
N LEU A 188 -16.86 19.30 -13.67
CA LEU A 188 -15.92 18.42 -14.38
C LEU A 188 -16.62 17.42 -15.33
N GLY A 189 -17.94 17.52 -15.49
CA GLY A 189 -18.75 16.62 -16.30
C GLY A 189 -18.83 15.20 -15.74
N LEU A 190 -18.61 15.01 -14.43
CA LEU A 190 -18.65 13.71 -13.76
C LEU A 190 -20.01 13.43 -13.11
N ALA A 191 -20.77 14.48 -12.78
CA ALA A 191 -22.16 14.38 -12.34
C ALA A 191 -22.99 15.29 -13.25
N GLY A 192 -23.85 14.74 -14.11
CA GLY A 192 -24.64 15.54 -15.07
C GLY A 192 -25.59 16.55 -14.39
N ASP A 193 -26.43 17.21 -15.18
CA ASP A 193 -27.40 18.23 -14.68
C ASP A 193 -28.45 17.67 -13.69
N LYS A 194 -28.64 16.34 -13.68
CA LYS A 194 -29.37 15.62 -12.63
C LYS A 194 -28.36 14.90 -11.74
N GLU A 195 -28.60 14.92 -10.43
CA GLU A 195 -27.78 14.21 -9.42
C GLU A 195 -27.65 12.72 -9.80
N ARG A 196 -26.59 12.38 -10.55
CA ARG A 196 -26.22 10.98 -10.79
C ARG A 196 -25.68 10.44 -9.48
N GLU A 197 -26.20 9.31 -9.04
CA GLU A 197 -25.72 8.65 -7.83
C GLU A 197 -24.47 7.79 -8.09
N GLU A 198 -24.19 7.51 -9.37
CA GLU A 198 -23.18 6.54 -9.80
C GLU A 198 -22.40 7.02 -11.03
N LEU A 199 -21.15 6.55 -11.15
CA LEU A 199 -20.21 6.97 -12.18
C LEU A 199 -19.51 5.75 -12.82
N ASP A 200 -19.36 5.78 -14.14
CA ASP A 200 -18.52 4.83 -14.86
C ASP A 200 -17.05 5.00 -14.49
N PRO A 201 -16.35 3.93 -14.07
CA PRO A 201 -14.93 4.03 -13.71
C PRO A 201 -14.04 4.65 -14.80
N GLU A 202 -14.34 4.36 -16.07
CA GLU A 202 -13.60 4.88 -17.23
C GLU A 202 -13.70 6.40 -17.40
N LEU A 203 -14.82 7.00 -16.97
CA LEU A 203 -15.02 8.45 -17.04
C LEU A 203 -14.23 9.20 -15.96
N PHE A 204 -13.86 8.52 -14.86
CA PHE A 204 -13.16 9.07 -13.72
C PHE A 204 -11.65 8.88 -13.86
N THR A 205 -11.02 9.61 -14.79
CA THR A 205 -9.58 9.53 -14.99
C THR A 205 -8.80 10.17 -13.84
N PHE A 206 -7.54 9.76 -13.65
CA PHE A 206 -6.66 10.33 -12.62
C PHE A 206 -6.48 11.85 -12.78
N GLU A 207 -6.41 12.36 -14.02
CA GLU A 207 -6.33 13.79 -14.29
C GLU A 207 -7.57 14.55 -13.77
N LYS A 208 -8.78 14.01 -14.00
CA LYS A 208 -10.01 14.61 -13.47
C LYS A 208 -10.03 14.55 -11.94
N PHE A 209 -9.55 13.47 -11.33
CA PHE A 209 -9.40 13.37 -9.89
C PHE A 209 -8.42 14.42 -9.33
N LEU A 210 -7.27 14.63 -9.96
CA LEU A 210 -6.32 15.67 -9.55
C LEU A 210 -6.92 17.08 -9.66
N ARG A 211 -7.62 17.38 -10.76
CA ARG A 211 -8.34 18.66 -10.91
C ARG A 211 -9.39 18.86 -9.83
N LEU A 212 -10.15 17.81 -9.51
CA LEU A 212 -11.12 17.81 -8.41
C LEU A 212 -10.43 18.08 -7.07
N TYR A 213 -9.34 17.36 -6.78
CA TYR A 213 -8.55 17.50 -5.56
C TYR A 213 -8.03 18.93 -5.39
N HIS A 214 -7.38 19.50 -6.40
CA HIS A 214 -6.84 20.86 -6.33
C HIS A 214 -7.93 21.94 -6.20
N LYS A 215 -9.12 21.72 -6.79
CA LYS A 215 -10.26 22.63 -6.66
C LYS A 215 -10.87 22.60 -5.25
N ILE A 216 -10.95 21.42 -4.63
CA ILE A 216 -11.56 21.23 -3.30
C ILE A 216 -10.56 21.57 -2.19
N CYS A 217 -9.30 21.22 -2.37
CA CYS A 217 -8.20 21.36 -1.42
C CYS A 217 -7.09 22.25 -2.01
N PRO A 218 -7.34 23.56 -2.19
CA PRO A 218 -6.32 24.47 -2.69
C PRO A 218 -5.14 24.56 -1.72
N ARG A 219 -3.91 24.54 -2.27
CA ARG A 219 -2.66 24.64 -1.53
C ARG A 219 -2.20 26.09 -1.41
N THR A 220 -2.91 26.87 -0.60
CA THR A 220 -2.60 28.30 -0.40
C THR A 220 -1.21 28.52 0.19
N ASP A 221 -0.75 27.58 1.03
CA ASP A 221 0.61 27.52 1.56
C ASP A 221 1.67 27.46 0.45
N VAL A 222 1.46 26.61 -0.56
CA VAL A 222 2.37 26.50 -1.71
C VAL A 222 2.26 27.73 -2.60
N GLN A 223 1.06 28.31 -2.75
CA GLN A 223 0.86 29.56 -3.50
C GLN A 223 1.62 30.73 -2.87
N GLU A 224 1.56 30.88 -1.54
CA GLU A 224 2.31 31.89 -0.79
C GLU A 224 3.82 31.72 -0.96
N LEU A 225 4.32 30.48 -0.85
CA LEU A 225 5.72 30.17 -1.12
C LEU A 225 6.11 30.53 -2.56
N PHE A 226 5.29 30.17 -3.54
CA PHE A 226 5.54 30.48 -4.94
C PHE A 226 5.61 31.99 -5.17
N VAL A 227 4.69 32.78 -4.62
CA VAL A 227 4.69 34.25 -4.73
C VAL A 227 5.97 34.87 -4.13
N LYS A 228 6.40 34.36 -2.97
CA LYS A 228 7.66 34.76 -2.33
C LYS A 228 8.86 34.48 -3.25
N LEU A 229 8.94 33.25 -3.78
CA LEU A 229 10.05 32.83 -4.63
C LEU A 229 10.04 33.51 -6.01
N SER A 230 8.86 33.77 -6.59
CA SER A 230 8.71 34.39 -7.92
C SER A 230 8.92 35.90 -7.90
N GLY A 231 8.87 36.52 -6.71
CA GLY A 231 8.94 37.97 -6.58
C GLY A 231 7.69 38.62 -7.17
N GLN A 232 6.52 38.05 -6.87
CA GLN A 232 5.21 38.49 -7.36
C GLN A 232 5.03 38.38 -8.88
N LYS A 233 5.83 37.53 -9.54
CA LYS A 233 5.64 37.17 -10.95
C LYS A 233 4.77 35.90 -11.07
N GLU A 234 4.15 35.73 -12.23
CA GLU A 234 3.36 34.54 -12.57
C GLU A 234 4.21 33.28 -12.84
N TYR A 235 5.55 33.42 -12.85
CA TYR A 235 6.49 32.35 -13.11
C TYR A 235 7.74 32.46 -12.24
N LEU A 236 8.37 31.32 -11.95
CA LEU A 236 9.72 31.21 -11.42
C LEU A 236 10.73 31.18 -12.58
N THR A 237 11.80 31.94 -12.46
CA THR A 237 12.93 31.84 -13.40
C THR A 237 13.86 30.71 -13.00
N LYS A 238 14.57 30.16 -13.98
CA LYS A 238 15.62 29.16 -13.74
C LYS A 238 16.61 29.56 -12.63
N GLU A 239 17.09 30.79 -12.62
CA GLU A 239 18.02 31.28 -11.60
C GLU A 239 17.43 31.24 -10.18
N ARG A 240 16.18 31.67 -10.02
CA ARG A 240 15.49 31.61 -8.72
C ARG A 240 15.23 30.19 -8.27
N LEU A 241 14.92 29.30 -9.21
CA LEU A 241 14.74 27.88 -8.93
C LEU A 241 16.06 27.19 -8.54
N ILE A 242 17.19 27.53 -9.19
CA ILE A 242 18.53 27.08 -8.78
C ILE A 242 18.81 27.48 -7.33
N ASN A 243 18.58 28.75 -6.98
CA ASN A 243 18.80 29.24 -5.63
C ASN A 243 17.93 28.51 -4.61
N PHE A 244 16.63 28.34 -4.91
CA PHE A 244 15.72 27.58 -4.05
C PHE A 244 16.20 26.14 -3.82
N LEU A 245 16.61 25.44 -4.88
CA LEU A 245 17.04 24.04 -4.78
C LEU A 245 18.36 23.89 -4.01
N ASN A 246 19.30 24.81 -4.19
CA ASN A 246 20.63 24.71 -3.59
C ASN A 246 20.71 25.30 -2.17
N GLU A 247 19.89 26.30 -1.86
CA GLU A 247 19.94 27.01 -0.57
C GLU A 247 18.80 26.62 0.38
N GLU A 248 17.59 26.37 -0.12
CA GLU A 248 16.43 26.06 0.74
C GLU A 248 16.11 24.57 0.82
N GLN A 249 16.27 23.81 -0.27
CA GLN A 249 15.95 22.37 -0.32
C GLN A 249 17.12 21.45 0.02
N ARG A 250 18.36 21.96 -0.05
CA ARG A 250 19.56 21.15 0.14
C ARG A 250 19.88 20.99 1.63
N ASP A 251 20.20 19.77 2.05
CA ASP A 251 20.85 19.56 3.33
C ASP A 251 22.30 20.09 3.29
N PRO A 252 22.66 21.09 4.13
CA PRO A 252 23.98 21.73 4.09
C PRO A 252 25.12 20.79 4.48
N ARG A 253 24.82 19.61 5.04
CA ARG A 253 25.82 18.59 5.41
C ARG A 253 26.27 17.74 4.23
N LEU A 254 25.59 17.82 3.09
CA LEU A 254 25.88 16.97 1.93
C LEU A 254 27.14 17.39 1.20
N ASN A 255 28.04 16.43 0.99
CA ASN A 255 29.27 16.62 0.22
C ASN A 255 28.95 17.04 -1.22
N GLU A 256 29.54 18.14 -1.67
CA GLU A 256 29.26 18.76 -2.97
C GLU A 256 29.77 17.95 -4.17
N ILE A 257 30.76 17.07 -3.97
CA ILE A 257 31.28 16.20 -5.02
C ILE A 257 30.35 15.01 -5.24
N LEU A 258 29.88 14.40 -4.15
CA LEU A 258 28.95 13.26 -4.20
C LEU A 258 27.53 13.70 -4.58
N PHE A 259 27.10 14.85 -4.06
CA PHE A 259 25.79 15.44 -4.30
C PHE A 259 25.97 16.83 -4.93
N PRO A 260 26.24 16.93 -6.24
CA PRO A 260 26.49 18.20 -6.90
C PRO A 260 25.27 19.12 -6.84
N PHE A 261 25.55 20.42 -6.78
CA PHE A 261 24.54 21.47 -6.88
C PHE A 261 23.72 21.35 -8.19
N PHE A 262 22.51 21.87 -8.16
CA PHE A 262 21.71 22.08 -9.36
C PHE A 262 22.32 23.19 -10.19
N ASP A 263 22.53 22.92 -11.48
CA ASP A 263 23.00 23.88 -12.46
C ASP A 263 21.87 24.24 -13.46
N SER A 264 22.19 25.12 -14.40
CA SER A 264 21.24 25.58 -15.42
C SER A 264 20.67 24.45 -16.29
N ASN A 265 21.44 23.39 -16.54
CA ASN A 265 21.01 22.28 -17.39
C ASN A 265 20.07 21.35 -16.63
N ARG A 266 20.42 20.98 -15.39
CA ARG A 266 19.57 20.15 -14.51
C ARG A 266 18.24 20.82 -14.21
N VAL A 267 18.25 22.12 -13.92
CA VAL A 267 16.99 22.85 -13.70
C VAL A 267 16.17 22.99 -14.97
N GLN A 268 16.79 23.09 -16.16
CA GLN A 268 16.03 23.04 -17.42
C GLN A 268 15.31 21.70 -17.61
N GLN A 269 15.98 20.59 -17.28
CA GLN A 269 15.39 19.25 -17.36
C GLN A 269 14.23 19.12 -16.36
N LEU A 270 14.40 19.63 -15.13
CA LEU A 270 13.34 19.69 -14.12
C LEU A 270 12.12 20.47 -14.63
N ILE A 271 12.33 21.66 -15.20
CA ILE A 271 11.27 22.47 -15.78
C ILE A 271 10.56 21.68 -16.90
N ALA A 272 11.31 21.12 -17.85
CA ALA A 272 10.74 20.36 -18.95
C ALA A 272 9.96 19.11 -18.51
N LYS A 273 10.25 18.57 -17.32
CA LYS A 273 9.55 17.41 -16.75
C LYS A 273 8.21 17.78 -16.10
N TYR A 274 8.12 18.92 -15.42
CA TYR A 274 6.93 19.29 -14.64
C TYR A 274 6.09 20.39 -15.26
N GLU A 275 6.64 21.20 -16.16
CA GLU A 275 5.90 22.24 -16.88
C GLU A 275 5.20 21.66 -18.12
N THR A 276 4.03 22.20 -18.43
CA THR A 276 3.18 21.82 -19.56
C THR A 276 3.12 22.89 -20.63
N ASP A 277 3.39 24.16 -20.29
CA ASP A 277 3.45 25.26 -21.25
C ASP A 277 4.81 25.29 -21.97
N GLU A 278 4.82 25.00 -23.28
CA GLU A 278 6.01 24.95 -24.11
C GLU A 278 6.78 26.28 -24.14
N ASN A 279 6.10 27.42 -24.05
CA ASN A 279 6.73 28.73 -24.00
C ASN A 279 7.47 28.93 -22.66
N TYR A 280 6.91 28.44 -21.56
CA TYR A 280 7.61 28.47 -20.27
C TYR A 280 8.82 27.54 -20.27
N ILE A 281 8.68 26.34 -20.82
CA ILE A 281 9.81 25.40 -20.98
C ILE A 281 10.93 26.04 -21.81
N ALA A 282 10.63 26.55 -23.00
CA ALA A 282 11.61 27.12 -23.91
C ALA A 282 12.38 28.31 -23.30
N ASN A 283 11.72 29.07 -22.43
CA ASN A 283 12.31 30.25 -21.77
C ASN A 283 12.87 29.95 -20.36
N GLY A 284 12.91 28.69 -19.92
CA GLY A 284 13.41 28.32 -18.60
C GLY A 284 12.59 28.94 -17.46
N LYS A 285 11.26 28.93 -17.61
CA LYS A 285 10.28 29.42 -16.65
C LYS A 285 9.43 28.27 -16.11
N MET A 286 8.98 28.38 -14.87
CA MET A 286 8.10 27.39 -14.22
C MET A 286 6.88 28.08 -13.63
N SER A 287 5.68 27.60 -13.97
CA SER A 287 4.41 28.05 -13.41
C SER A 287 4.22 27.57 -11.96
N GLY A 288 3.25 28.17 -11.25
CA GLY A 288 2.85 27.71 -9.91
C GLY A 288 2.35 26.27 -9.90
N ASP A 289 1.63 25.86 -10.95
CA ASP A 289 1.14 24.48 -11.07
C ASP A 289 2.28 23.49 -11.31
N ALA A 290 3.27 23.85 -12.12
CA ALA A 290 4.47 23.03 -12.33
C ALA A 290 5.32 22.94 -11.06
N PHE A 291 5.44 24.04 -10.31
CA PHE A 291 6.12 24.06 -9.01
C PHE A 291 5.42 23.16 -7.99
N LEU A 292 4.09 23.20 -7.91
CA LEU A 292 3.31 22.30 -7.05
C LEU A 292 3.49 20.83 -7.46
N ARG A 293 3.47 20.53 -8.76
CA ARG A 293 3.75 19.17 -9.29
C ARG A 293 5.13 18.68 -8.86
N PHE A 294 6.15 19.53 -8.95
CA PHE A 294 7.51 19.22 -8.47
C PHE A 294 7.52 18.93 -6.95
N LEU A 295 6.94 19.80 -6.12
CA LEU A 295 6.93 19.61 -4.66
C LEU A 295 6.20 18.34 -4.22
N MET A 296 5.25 17.86 -5.02
CA MET A 296 4.48 16.64 -4.78
C MET A 296 5.07 15.38 -5.46
N SER A 297 6.28 15.47 -6.03
CA SER A 297 6.95 14.39 -6.76
C SER A 297 8.02 13.67 -5.93
N ASP A 298 8.53 12.54 -6.45
CA ASP A 298 9.61 11.77 -5.81
C ASP A 298 10.95 12.53 -5.81
N GLU A 299 11.11 13.57 -6.64
CA GLU A 299 12.32 14.42 -6.62
C GLU A 299 12.38 15.37 -5.43
N ASN A 300 11.25 15.57 -4.74
CA ASN A 300 11.16 16.36 -3.52
C ASN A 300 10.83 15.48 -2.30
N ALA A 301 11.35 14.25 -2.30
CA ALA A 301 11.14 13.32 -1.19
C ALA A 301 11.84 13.82 0.09
N PRO A 302 11.19 13.69 1.27
CA PRO A 302 11.78 14.11 2.55
C PRO A 302 12.88 13.17 3.04
N VAL A 303 13.16 12.08 2.32
CA VAL A 303 14.13 11.04 2.68
C VAL A 303 14.98 10.67 1.47
N PHE A 304 16.17 10.13 1.73
CA PHE A 304 17.04 9.56 0.72
C PHE A 304 16.47 8.23 0.20
N LEU A 305 15.83 8.28 -0.97
CA LEU A 305 15.14 7.13 -1.55
C LEU A 305 16.09 5.98 -1.94
N ASP A 306 17.37 6.24 -2.10
CA ASP A 306 18.46 5.26 -2.34
C ASP A 306 18.86 4.50 -1.06
N ARG A 307 18.41 4.97 0.11
CA ARG A 307 18.68 4.35 1.42
C ARG A 307 17.51 3.57 1.99
N ILE A 308 16.44 3.41 1.21
CA ILE A 308 15.28 2.57 1.59
C ILE A 308 15.65 1.09 1.52
N GLU A 309 16.44 0.72 0.51
CA GLU A 309 16.93 -0.65 0.36
C GLU A 309 18.22 -0.85 1.15
N GLN A 310 18.72 -2.09 1.18
CA GLN A 310 19.99 -2.39 1.84
C GLN A 310 21.14 -1.59 1.20
N TYR A 311 21.61 -0.56 1.93
CA TYR A 311 22.67 0.35 1.48
C TYR A 311 23.90 0.33 2.39
N GLN A 312 23.79 -0.23 3.60
CA GLN A 312 24.88 -0.31 4.55
C GLN A 312 25.82 -1.46 4.19
N ASP A 313 27.09 -1.33 4.58
CA ASP A 313 28.04 -2.44 4.54
C ASP A 313 27.54 -3.54 5.47
N MET A 314 27.29 -4.75 4.94
CA MET A 314 26.77 -5.90 5.69
C MET A 314 27.86 -6.94 6.01
N ASP A 315 29.14 -6.63 5.77
CA ASP A 315 30.28 -7.53 5.99
C ASP A 315 31.07 -7.22 7.28
N GLN A 316 30.61 -6.29 8.11
CA GLN A 316 31.22 -6.00 9.41
C GLN A 316 30.85 -7.06 10.47
N PRO A 317 31.57 -7.13 11.61
CA PRO A 317 31.17 -7.98 12.73
C PRO A 317 29.77 -7.65 13.27
N LEU A 318 29.04 -8.68 13.75
CA LEU A 318 27.66 -8.54 14.23
C LEU A 318 27.47 -7.44 15.30
N CYS A 319 28.46 -7.27 16.20
CA CYS A 319 28.42 -6.27 17.26
C CYS A 319 28.50 -4.82 16.78
N HIS A 320 28.71 -4.58 15.48
CA HIS A 320 28.71 -3.24 14.89
C HIS A 320 27.31 -2.81 14.39
N TYR A 321 26.32 -3.70 14.43
CA TYR A 321 24.97 -3.43 13.95
C TYR A 321 23.97 -3.26 15.09
N TYR A 322 23.02 -2.36 14.90
CA TYR A 322 21.78 -2.39 15.66
C TYR A 322 20.87 -3.48 15.09
N ILE A 323 20.41 -4.39 15.95
CA ILE A 323 19.58 -5.53 15.56
C ILE A 323 18.16 -5.29 16.06
N ASN A 324 17.19 -5.28 15.13
CA ASN A 324 15.77 -5.24 15.48
C ASN A 324 15.41 -6.50 16.29
N SER A 325 14.99 -6.29 17.53
CA SER A 325 14.89 -7.34 18.56
C SER A 325 13.54 -7.25 19.29
N SER A 326 12.92 -8.41 19.52
CA SER A 326 11.63 -8.56 20.20
C SER A 326 11.83 -9.25 21.54
N HIS A 327 11.19 -8.70 22.57
CA HIS A 327 11.17 -9.24 23.93
C HIS A 327 9.80 -9.88 24.21
N ASN A 328 9.80 -11.05 24.87
CA ASN A 328 8.63 -11.91 25.11
C ASN A 328 7.74 -12.03 23.86
N THR A 329 8.35 -12.42 22.73
CA THR A 329 7.74 -12.36 21.40
C THR A 329 6.39 -13.07 21.32
N TYR A 330 6.19 -14.15 22.09
CA TYR A 330 4.96 -14.92 22.14
C TYR A 330 3.74 -14.15 22.68
N LEU A 331 3.91 -13.06 23.43
CA LEU A 331 2.81 -12.33 24.07
C LEU A 331 2.18 -11.31 23.11
N ILE A 332 0.86 -11.36 22.98
CA ILE A 332 0.08 -10.41 22.19
C ILE A 332 -0.76 -9.45 23.06
N GLY A 333 -0.26 -9.12 24.24
CA GLY A 333 -0.96 -8.28 25.20
C GLY A 333 -0.16 -7.98 26.46
N ARG A 334 -0.81 -8.12 27.62
CA ARG A 334 -0.23 -7.79 28.92
C ARG A 334 0.82 -8.82 29.33
N GLN A 335 1.81 -8.38 30.12
CA GLN A 335 2.78 -9.27 30.77
C GLN A 335 2.14 -10.19 31.82
N TYR A 336 0.93 -9.88 32.30
CA TYR A 336 0.20 -10.70 33.26
C TYR A 336 -1.23 -10.92 32.76
N GLY A 337 -1.68 -12.17 32.78
CA GLY A 337 -2.98 -12.57 32.24
C GLY A 337 -3.10 -12.40 30.72
N GLY A 338 -1.98 -12.31 30.02
CA GLY A 338 -1.93 -12.10 28.57
C GLY A 338 -2.13 -13.39 27.76
N ARG A 339 -2.50 -13.23 26.49
CA ARG A 339 -2.56 -14.36 25.55
C ARG A 339 -1.21 -14.55 24.87
N SER A 340 -0.73 -15.78 24.87
CA SER A 340 0.42 -16.23 24.06
C SER A 340 -0.07 -16.72 22.69
N SER A 341 0.72 -16.51 21.65
CA SER A 341 0.37 -16.86 20.27
C SER A 341 1.59 -17.37 19.51
N THR A 342 1.38 -18.30 18.58
CA THR A 342 2.40 -18.72 17.61
C THR A 342 2.44 -17.79 16.39
N GLU A 343 1.32 -17.12 16.06
CA GLU A 343 1.23 -16.25 14.89
C GLU A 343 2.08 -14.98 15.03
N ILE A 344 2.22 -14.46 16.26
CA ILE A 344 3.01 -13.24 16.51
C ILE A 344 4.50 -13.42 16.16
N TYR A 345 5.06 -14.63 16.29
CA TYR A 345 6.41 -14.92 15.82
C TYR A 345 6.55 -14.69 14.31
N ARG A 346 5.55 -15.13 13.53
CA ARG A 346 5.53 -14.88 12.08
C ARG A 346 5.46 -13.38 11.79
N GLN A 347 4.54 -12.67 12.45
CA GLN A 347 4.35 -11.23 12.22
C GLN A 347 5.60 -10.42 12.56
N VAL A 348 6.22 -10.71 13.71
CA VAL A 348 7.48 -10.08 14.13
C VAL A 348 8.60 -10.38 13.13
N LEU A 349 8.72 -11.61 12.63
CA LEU A 349 9.73 -11.96 11.62
C LEU A 349 9.46 -11.31 10.25
N LEU A 350 8.21 -11.25 9.81
CA LEU A 350 7.81 -10.62 8.54
C LEU A 350 8.04 -9.11 8.56
N SER A 351 7.88 -8.46 9.72
CA SER A 351 8.22 -7.04 9.90
C SER A 351 9.73 -6.74 9.95
N GLY A 352 10.58 -7.76 9.81
CA GLY A 352 12.04 -7.62 9.75
C GLY A 352 12.78 -7.75 11.09
N CYS A 353 12.10 -8.14 12.17
CA CYS A 353 12.78 -8.46 13.43
C CYS A 353 13.72 -9.66 13.25
N ARG A 354 14.95 -9.60 13.80
CA ARG A 354 16.00 -10.62 13.65
C ARG A 354 16.42 -11.29 14.96
N CYS A 355 15.91 -10.84 16.10
CA CYS A 355 16.10 -11.48 17.39
C CYS A 355 14.75 -11.66 18.08
N ILE A 356 14.40 -12.89 18.46
CA ILE A 356 13.13 -13.24 19.11
C ILE A 356 13.39 -13.99 20.41
N GLU A 357 12.43 -13.94 21.32
CA GLU A 357 12.52 -14.56 22.65
C GLU A 357 11.51 -15.71 22.81
N LEU A 358 11.96 -16.78 23.47
CA LEU A 358 11.19 -17.99 23.73
C LEU A 358 11.37 -18.41 25.19
N ASP A 359 10.38 -18.14 26.03
CA ASP A 359 10.38 -18.56 27.43
C ASP A 359 9.87 -19.99 27.55
N CYS A 360 10.79 -20.94 27.54
CA CYS A 360 10.48 -22.37 27.54
C CYS A 360 10.21 -22.88 28.96
N TRP A 361 9.10 -23.57 29.16
CA TRP A 361 8.69 -24.20 30.41
C TRP A 361 8.26 -25.65 30.18
N ASP A 362 8.34 -26.47 31.23
CA ASP A 362 7.76 -27.81 31.22
C ASP A 362 6.22 -27.71 31.20
N GLY A 363 5.57 -28.38 30.25
CA GLY A 363 4.11 -28.46 30.19
C GLY A 363 3.52 -29.12 31.44
N THR A 364 2.38 -28.58 31.90
CA THR A 364 1.67 -29.08 33.08
C THR A 364 0.23 -29.47 32.73
N GLY A 365 -0.45 -30.21 33.61
CA GLY A 365 -1.83 -30.64 33.38
C GLY A 365 -1.97 -31.49 32.12
N GLU A 366 -2.82 -31.04 31.20
CA GLU A 366 -3.07 -31.67 29.90
C GLU A 366 -1.87 -31.61 28.95
N ASN A 367 -0.94 -30.67 29.16
CA ASN A 367 0.26 -30.47 28.33
C ASN A 367 1.49 -31.23 28.89
N LYS A 368 1.30 -32.10 29.89
CA LYS A 368 2.41 -32.77 30.57
C LYS A 368 3.21 -33.66 29.61
N GLY A 369 4.53 -33.43 29.59
CA GLY A 369 5.47 -34.17 28.74
C GLY A 369 5.88 -33.44 27.48
N GLU A 370 5.23 -32.31 27.16
CA GLU A 370 5.57 -31.45 26.03
C GLU A 370 6.10 -30.09 26.52
N PRO A 371 7.18 -29.54 25.91
CA PRO A 371 7.64 -28.20 26.23
C PRO A 371 6.66 -27.14 25.71
N ILE A 372 6.41 -26.13 26.53
CA ILE A 372 5.52 -25.00 26.23
C ILE A 372 6.30 -23.68 26.27
N ILE A 373 5.73 -22.65 25.65
CA ILE A 373 6.17 -21.27 25.74
C ILE A 373 5.09 -20.45 26.46
N THR A 374 5.48 -19.77 27.54
CA THR A 374 4.57 -18.95 28.36
C THR A 374 5.37 -18.01 29.27
N HIS A 375 4.69 -17.01 29.83
CA HIS A 375 5.28 -16.17 30.87
C HIS A 375 5.03 -16.81 32.24
N GLY A 376 6.09 -17.42 32.79
CA GLY A 376 6.00 -18.24 34.00
C GLY A 376 5.39 -17.49 35.18
N LYS A 377 4.46 -18.16 35.88
CA LYS A 377 3.76 -17.64 37.07
C LYS A 377 2.97 -16.33 36.84
N ALA A 378 2.71 -15.95 35.59
CA ALA A 378 2.04 -14.69 35.25
C ALA A 378 0.60 -14.87 34.73
N MET A 379 -0.01 -16.06 34.87
CA MET A 379 -1.36 -16.39 34.39
C MET A 379 -1.57 -16.17 32.88
N CYS A 380 -0.51 -16.19 32.08
CA CYS A 380 -0.62 -16.14 30.62
C CYS A 380 -1.07 -17.49 30.05
N THR A 381 -1.65 -17.49 28.84
CA THR A 381 -1.96 -18.74 28.14
C THR A 381 -0.69 -19.40 27.62
N ASP A 382 -0.74 -20.70 27.37
CA ASP A 382 0.40 -21.47 26.87
C ASP A 382 0.29 -21.70 25.36
N VAL A 383 1.43 -21.78 24.68
CA VAL A 383 1.53 -22.36 23.33
C VAL A 383 2.59 -23.46 23.34
N PHE A 384 2.43 -24.48 22.49
CA PHE A 384 3.47 -25.51 22.37
C PHE A 384 4.74 -24.93 21.75
N PHE A 385 5.89 -25.43 22.17
CA PHE A 385 7.18 -25.06 21.60
C PHE A 385 7.34 -25.55 20.14
N LYS A 386 6.78 -26.73 19.84
CA LYS A 386 6.73 -27.31 18.50
C LYS A 386 5.71 -26.59 17.63
#